data_AF-A0A2G9LT59-F1
#
_entry.id   AF-A0A2G9LT59-F1
#
_cell.length_a   1.000
_cell.length_b   1.000
_cell.length_c   1.000
_cell.angle_alpha   90.00
_cell.angle_beta   90.00
_cell.angle_gamma   90.00
#
_symmetry.space_group_name_H-M   'P 1'
#
loop_
_entity.id
_entity.type
_entity.pdbx_description
1 polymer ?
#
loop_
_entity_poly.entity_id
_entity_poly.type
_entity_poly.pdbx_seq_one_letter_code
_entity_poly.pdbx_strand_id
1 'polypeptide(L)'
;IPPFPFRTNGIIIFPSGKFETFVTIDELKVVDSKYYKILDSYQFVPDGKLVYPFKEFVESMYGKRLQLKKDGNPLQLPIKIILNSIYGKTGQKINRIMGNLFNPVIFASITGHTRARLYDFVMKNSIENQVVFFATDSICTTKQLDIDSEKLGEFSLEEKADDVFVLQNGFYRFNGKWKQRGMGKLGSKEIEHLETFEKNGKLYYRFKVLRSSRLRSSILQDSISQIGKIRGHVREVNLNADRKRLWLGNINSIATLNYANSVPISLNHLPNQNI
;
A
#
# COMPACT_ATOMS: atom_id res chain seq x y z
N ILE A 1 3.82 16.18 4.13
CA ILE A 1 2.98 14.96 4.16
C ILE A 1 2.74 14.57 5.62
N PRO A 2 1.53 14.16 6.05
CA PRO A 2 1.27 13.77 7.43
C PRO A 2 2.00 12.46 7.77
N PRO A 3 2.80 12.41 8.85
CA PRO A 3 3.73 11.31 9.08
C PRO A 3 3.12 10.12 9.82
N PHE A 4 2.14 10.35 10.69
CA PHE A 4 1.70 9.34 11.64
C PHE A 4 0.40 8.65 11.21
N PRO A 5 0.35 7.30 11.28
CA PRO A 5 -0.86 6.56 10.96
C PRO A 5 -1.91 6.74 12.06
N PHE A 6 -3.17 6.62 11.71
CA PHE A 6 -4.30 6.52 12.62
C PHE A 6 -5.25 5.42 12.14
N ARG A 7 -5.67 4.55 13.05
CA ARG A 7 -6.56 3.42 12.73
C ARG A 7 -7.97 3.75 13.20
N THR A 8 -8.92 3.65 12.29
CA THR A 8 -10.34 3.90 12.53
C THR A 8 -11.18 2.98 11.65
N ASN A 9 -12.26 2.40 12.17
CA ASN A 9 -13.19 1.55 11.41
C ASN A 9 -12.53 0.54 10.44
N GLY A 10 -11.43 -0.11 10.87
CA GLY A 10 -10.70 -1.10 10.07
C GLY A 10 -9.87 -0.53 8.91
N ILE A 11 -9.79 0.79 8.76
CA ILE A 11 -8.93 1.50 7.80
C ILE A 11 -7.77 2.21 8.51
N ILE A 12 -6.71 2.47 7.74
CA ILE A 12 -5.58 3.31 8.16
C ILE A 12 -5.64 4.60 7.36
N ILE A 13 -5.61 5.74 8.06
CA ILE A 13 -5.49 7.08 7.50
C ILE A 13 -4.25 7.78 8.08
N PHE A 14 -3.84 8.90 7.48
CA PHE A 14 -2.73 9.75 7.94
C PHE A 14 -3.27 11.16 8.14
N PRO A 15 -3.86 11.45 9.32
CA PRO A 15 -4.58 12.69 9.57
C PRO A 15 -3.65 13.82 10.04
N SER A 16 -4.23 15.00 10.21
CA SER A 16 -3.66 16.12 10.97
C SER A 16 -4.52 16.44 12.20
N GLY A 17 -3.96 17.22 13.14
CA GLY A 17 -4.65 17.60 14.37
C GLY A 17 -4.27 16.75 15.58
N LYS A 18 -5.14 16.73 16.59
CA LYS A 18 -4.94 16.01 17.85
C LYS A 18 -5.56 14.62 17.78
N PHE A 19 -4.76 13.59 18.01
CA PHE A 19 -5.21 12.20 18.05
C PHE A 19 -4.24 11.33 18.84
N GLU A 20 -4.73 10.18 19.29
CA GLU A 20 -3.92 9.13 19.91
C GLU A 20 -3.52 8.09 18.86
N THR A 21 -2.27 7.66 18.87
CA THR A 21 -1.77 6.62 17.96
C THR A 21 -0.59 5.86 18.55
N PHE A 22 -0.25 4.75 17.91
CA PHE A 22 0.92 3.93 18.20
C PHE A 22 1.92 4.06 17.07
N VAL A 23 3.12 4.53 17.39
CA VAL A 23 4.23 4.73 16.45
C VAL A 23 5.51 4.16 17.02
N THR A 24 6.43 3.76 16.14
CA THR A 24 7.78 3.37 16.59
C THR A 24 8.64 4.60 16.82
N ILE A 25 9.72 4.43 17.58
CA ILE A 25 10.69 5.51 17.81
C ILE A 25 11.36 5.98 16.50
N ASP A 26 11.53 5.08 15.52
CA ASP A 26 12.04 5.43 14.19
C ASP A 26 11.13 6.45 13.48
N GLU A 27 9.81 6.26 13.55
CA GLU A 27 8.84 7.18 12.96
C GLU A 27 8.91 8.57 13.61
N LEU A 28 9.08 8.63 14.94
CA LEU A 28 9.22 9.91 15.65
C LEU A 28 10.53 10.63 15.29
N LYS A 29 11.63 9.88 15.15
CA LYS A 29 12.98 10.45 14.91
C LYS A 29 13.15 11.09 13.53
N VAL A 30 12.47 10.57 12.50
CA VAL A 30 12.59 11.12 11.13
C VAL A 30 11.73 12.35 10.89
N VAL A 31 10.77 12.62 11.78
CA VAL A 31 9.88 13.78 11.68
C VAL A 31 10.51 14.93 12.46
N ASP A 32 10.66 16.08 11.81
CA ASP A 32 11.06 17.32 12.47
C ASP A 32 10.04 17.67 13.56
N SER A 33 10.54 17.92 14.78
CA SER A 33 9.73 18.19 15.97
C SER A 33 8.85 19.44 15.83
N LYS A 34 9.10 20.33 14.86
CA LYS A 34 8.19 21.44 14.56
C LYS A 34 6.83 20.99 14.00
N TYR A 35 6.73 19.77 13.47
CA TYR A 35 5.51 19.24 12.86
C TYR A 35 4.61 18.45 13.81
N TYR A 36 5.03 18.22 15.06
CA TYR A 36 4.21 17.52 16.05
C TYR A 36 4.54 17.94 17.48
N LYS A 37 3.58 17.70 18.38
CA LYS A 37 3.78 17.88 19.83
C LYS A 37 3.24 16.64 20.54
N ILE A 38 4.08 15.99 21.34
CA ILE A 38 3.64 14.90 22.23
C ILE A 38 3.00 15.55 23.46
N LEU A 39 1.74 15.21 23.71
CA LEU A 39 1.00 15.71 24.87
C LEU A 39 1.12 14.76 26.07
N ASP A 40 1.01 13.46 25.79
CA ASP A 40 1.19 12.36 26.73
C ASP A 40 1.66 11.13 25.94
N SER A 41 2.47 10.27 26.56
CA SER A 41 2.93 9.03 25.92
C SER A 41 3.42 7.98 26.90
N TYR A 42 3.26 6.72 26.49
CA TYR A 42 3.89 5.57 27.12
C TYR A 42 4.87 4.97 26.11
N GLN A 43 6.11 4.75 26.55
CA GLN A 43 7.13 4.15 25.71
C GLN A 43 7.54 2.79 26.26
N PHE A 44 7.52 1.78 25.40
CA PHE A 44 8.23 0.54 25.67
C PHE A 44 9.73 0.73 25.39
N VAL A 45 10.54 0.59 26.43
CA VAL A 45 12.00 0.53 26.33
C VAL A 45 12.40 -0.92 26.59
N PRO A 46 12.92 -1.65 25.58
CA PRO A 46 13.34 -3.03 25.79
C PRO A 46 14.53 -3.06 26.75
N ASP A 47 14.44 -3.94 27.76
CA ASP A 47 15.60 -4.29 28.58
C ASP A 47 16.45 -5.32 27.82
N GLY A 48 17.77 -5.08 27.77
CA GLY A 48 18.73 -5.96 27.11
C GLY A 48 19.19 -5.54 25.70
N LYS A 49 20.02 -6.41 25.11
CA LYS A 49 20.70 -6.14 23.84
C LYS A 49 19.73 -6.23 22.66
N LEU A 50 19.85 -5.30 21.73
CA LEU A 50 19.13 -5.35 20.47
C LEU A 50 19.54 -6.59 19.65
N VAL A 51 18.55 -7.40 19.26
CA VAL A 51 18.73 -8.62 18.47
C VAL A 51 17.99 -8.50 17.14
N TYR A 52 18.59 -9.03 16.08
CA TYR A 52 18.01 -9.10 14.74
C TYR A 52 17.82 -10.56 14.32
N PRO A 53 16.73 -11.23 14.76
CA PRO A 53 16.58 -12.68 14.63
C PRO A 53 16.52 -13.17 13.17
N PHE A 54 16.19 -12.29 12.23
CA PHE A 54 16.10 -12.62 10.80
C PHE A 54 17.29 -12.14 9.98
N LYS A 55 18.32 -11.52 10.60
CA LYS A 55 19.42 -10.86 9.88
C LYS A 55 20.14 -11.84 8.95
N GLU A 56 20.69 -12.91 9.50
CA GLU A 56 21.47 -13.90 8.74
C GLU A 56 20.64 -14.53 7.61
N PHE A 57 19.39 -14.87 7.90
CA PHE A 57 18.46 -15.41 6.91
C PHE A 57 18.21 -14.41 5.76
N VAL A 58 17.91 -13.15 6.09
CA VAL A 58 17.60 -12.11 5.10
C VAL A 58 18.83 -11.79 4.26
N GLU A 59 20.00 -11.60 4.89
CA GLU A 59 21.26 -11.31 4.19
C GLU A 59 21.66 -12.45 3.24
N SER A 60 21.58 -13.70 3.72
CA SER A 60 21.87 -14.90 2.92
C SER A 60 20.93 -15.03 1.71
N MET A 61 19.62 -14.95 1.94
CA MET A 61 18.62 -15.06 0.87
C MET A 61 18.69 -13.89 -0.11
N TYR A 62 18.95 -12.68 0.37
CA TYR A 62 19.13 -11.51 -0.48
C TYR A 62 20.37 -11.64 -1.37
N GLY A 63 21.51 -12.06 -0.81
CA GLY A 63 22.73 -12.33 -1.57
C GLY A 63 22.52 -13.38 -2.65
N LYS A 64 21.88 -14.51 -2.31
CA LYS A 64 21.51 -15.55 -3.28
C LYS A 64 20.59 -15.02 -4.38
N ARG A 65 19.63 -14.16 -4.02
CA ARG A 65 18.73 -13.53 -4.99
C ARG A 65 19.48 -12.64 -5.97
N LEU A 66 20.45 -11.83 -5.49
CA LEU A 66 21.25 -10.96 -6.35
C LEU A 66 22.05 -11.78 -7.37
N GLN A 67 22.69 -12.87 -6.94
CA GLN A 67 23.42 -13.76 -7.85
C GLN A 67 22.50 -14.33 -8.93
N LEU A 68 21.36 -14.91 -8.53
CA LEU A 68 20.38 -15.46 -9.47
C LEU A 68 19.81 -14.40 -10.44
N LYS A 69 19.63 -13.15 -9.98
CA LYS A 69 19.20 -12.04 -10.83
C LYS A 69 20.25 -11.72 -11.90
N LYS A 70 21.55 -11.69 -11.53
CA LYS A 70 22.67 -11.48 -12.46
C LYS A 70 22.76 -12.58 -13.50
N ASP A 71 22.50 -13.82 -13.09
CA ASP A 71 22.51 -14.99 -13.97
C ASP A 71 21.25 -15.13 -14.84
N GLY A 72 20.31 -14.17 -14.77
CA GLY A 72 19.02 -14.25 -15.48
C GLY A 72 18.12 -15.40 -15.01
N ASN A 73 18.39 -15.98 -13.84
CA ASN A 73 17.73 -17.19 -13.36
C ASN A 73 16.36 -16.88 -12.70
N PRO A 74 15.26 -17.51 -13.17
CA PRO A 74 13.92 -17.25 -12.63
C PRO A 74 13.73 -17.65 -11.16
N LEU A 75 14.63 -18.46 -10.58
CA LEU A 75 14.59 -18.83 -9.16
C LEU A 75 14.76 -17.64 -8.21
N GLN A 76 15.18 -16.46 -8.70
CA GLN A 76 15.16 -15.23 -7.90
C GLN A 76 13.72 -14.81 -7.49
N LEU A 77 12.70 -15.19 -8.27
CA LEU A 77 11.30 -14.81 -8.02
C LEU A 77 10.72 -15.47 -6.76
N PRO A 78 10.83 -16.80 -6.56
CA PRO A 78 10.50 -17.44 -5.28
C PRO A 78 11.18 -16.79 -4.07
N ILE A 79 12.48 -16.48 -4.18
CA ILE A 79 13.23 -15.85 -3.07
C ILE A 79 12.66 -14.46 -2.76
N LYS A 80 12.33 -13.65 -3.79
CA LYS A 80 11.65 -12.36 -3.61
C LYS A 80 10.33 -12.53 -2.83
N ILE A 81 9.54 -13.54 -3.16
CA ILE A 81 8.27 -13.82 -2.46
C ILE A 81 8.51 -14.17 -0.99
N ILE A 82 9.49 -15.04 -0.71
CA ILE A 82 9.84 -15.44 0.66
C ILE A 82 10.24 -14.21 1.48
N LEU A 83 11.19 -13.42 0.98
CA LEU A 83 11.67 -12.20 1.65
C LEU A 83 10.52 -11.23 1.95
N ASN A 84 9.63 -11.00 0.98
CA ASN A 84 8.49 -10.10 1.13
C ASN A 84 7.37 -10.66 2.01
N SER A 85 7.38 -11.95 2.36
CA SER A 85 6.30 -12.59 3.13
C SER A 85 6.59 -12.69 4.62
N ILE A 86 7.85 -12.63 5.04
CA ILE A 86 8.27 -12.90 6.43
C ILE A 86 7.66 -11.90 7.41
N TYR A 87 7.70 -10.60 7.09
CA TYR A 87 7.08 -9.60 7.97
C TYR A 87 5.58 -9.87 8.13
N GLY A 88 4.88 -10.29 7.07
CA GLY A 88 3.46 -10.62 7.16
C GLY A 88 3.19 -11.80 8.09
N LYS A 89 4.12 -12.76 8.18
CA LYS A 89 4.05 -13.90 9.10
C LYS A 89 4.16 -13.48 10.57
N THR A 90 4.93 -12.44 10.88
CA THR A 90 5.06 -11.96 12.27
C THR A 90 3.82 -11.23 12.77
N GLY A 91 2.96 -10.73 11.88
CA GLY A 91 1.65 -10.16 12.22
C GLY A 91 0.45 -11.08 11.94
N GLN A 92 0.67 -12.36 11.60
CA GLN A 92 -0.40 -13.22 11.10
C GLN A 92 -1.38 -13.67 12.21
N LYS A 93 -2.67 -13.36 12.01
CA LYS A 93 -3.80 -13.84 12.82
C LYS A 93 -4.93 -14.33 11.90
N ILE A 94 -5.38 -15.58 12.06
CA ILE A 94 -6.49 -16.17 11.29
C ILE A 94 -7.53 -16.68 12.28
N ASN A 95 -8.80 -16.27 12.15
CA ASN A 95 -9.90 -16.72 13.02
C ASN A 95 -9.56 -16.66 14.51
N ARG A 96 -8.90 -15.58 14.94
CA ARG A 96 -8.39 -15.37 16.31
C ARG A 96 -7.20 -16.25 16.74
N ILE A 97 -6.72 -17.15 15.88
CA ILE A 97 -5.53 -17.98 16.11
C ILE A 97 -4.29 -17.25 15.58
N MET A 98 -3.24 -17.21 16.40
CA MET A 98 -1.94 -16.61 16.06
C MET A 98 -1.08 -17.63 15.30
N GLY A 99 -0.33 -17.18 14.29
CA GLY A 99 0.61 -18.05 13.59
C GLY A 99 1.85 -18.38 14.43
N ASN A 100 2.58 -19.44 14.07
CA ASN A 100 3.78 -19.89 14.80
C ASN A 100 4.89 -18.84 14.88
N LEU A 101 4.98 -17.94 13.89
CA LEU A 101 5.95 -16.85 13.85
C LEU A 101 5.39 -15.54 14.40
N PHE A 102 4.21 -15.55 15.03
CA PHE A 102 3.56 -14.34 15.52
C PHE A 102 4.45 -13.62 16.54
N ASN A 103 4.88 -12.43 16.17
CA ASN A 103 5.64 -11.52 16.99
C ASN A 103 5.21 -10.09 16.62
N PRO A 104 4.25 -9.50 17.36
CA PRO A 104 3.68 -8.20 17.02
C PRO A 104 4.68 -7.06 17.21
N VAL A 105 5.69 -7.23 18.08
CA VAL A 105 6.76 -6.24 18.27
C VAL A 105 7.61 -6.16 17.02
N ILE A 106 8.07 -7.30 16.47
CA ILE A 106 8.83 -7.32 15.22
C ILE A 106 7.96 -6.79 14.06
N PHE A 107 6.69 -7.19 13.99
CA PHE A 107 5.76 -6.67 12.97
C PHE A 107 5.65 -5.14 13.04
N ALA A 108 5.39 -4.59 14.22
CA ALA A 108 5.30 -3.15 14.44
C ALA A 108 6.63 -2.45 14.07
N SER A 109 7.76 -2.96 14.55
CA SER A 109 9.09 -2.41 14.25
C SER A 109 9.42 -2.40 12.76
N ILE A 110 9.17 -3.49 12.03
CA ILE A 110 9.39 -3.54 10.58
C ILE A 110 8.51 -2.50 9.88
N THR A 111 7.20 -2.49 10.16
CA THR A 111 6.29 -1.56 9.47
C THR A 111 6.55 -0.10 9.82
N GLY A 112 6.90 0.21 11.07
CA GLY A 112 7.27 1.55 11.51
C GLY A 112 8.57 2.02 10.88
N HIS A 113 9.60 1.17 10.86
CA HIS A 113 10.86 1.49 10.19
C HIS A 113 10.67 1.71 8.68
N THR A 114 9.83 0.91 8.00
CA THR A 114 9.49 1.14 6.58
C THR A 114 8.81 2.49 6.37
N ARG A 115 7.82 2.86 7.20
CA ARG A 115 7.16 4.17 7.11
C ARG A 115 8.14 5.31 7.37
N ALA A 116 9.02 5.16 8.35
CA ALA A 116 10.06 6.15 8.66
C ALA A 116 11.01 6.36 7.48
N ARG A 117 11.44 5.28 6.82
CA ARG A 117 12.29 5.33 5.61
C ARG A 117 11.59 6.02 4.44
N LEU A 118 10.31 5.74 4.21
CA LEU A 118 9.52 6.40 3.17
C LEU A 118 9.41 7.91 3.42
N TYR A 119 9.11 8.29 4.67
CA TYR A 119 9.01 9.69 5.06
C TYR A 119 10.35 10.42 4.92
N ASP A 120 11.42 9.85 5.49
CA ASP A 120 12.77 10.39 5.44
C ASP A 120 13.24 10.59 3.99
N PHE A 121 12.97 9.62 3.11
CA PHE A 121 13.28 9.73 1.69
C PHE A 121 12.57 10.91 1.02
N VAL A 122 11.28 11.09 1.28
CA VAL A 122 10.51 12.21 0.71
C VAL A 122 11.08 13.54 1.15
N MET A 123 11.35 13.69 2.45
CA MET A 123 11.85 14.94 3.02
C MET A 123 13.26 15.27 2.54
N LYS A 124 14.17 14.29 2.54
CA LYS A 124 15.57 14.46 2.08
C LYS A 124 15.67 14.86 0.61
N ASN A 125 14.77 14.37 -0.23
CA ASN A 125 14.74 14.70 -1.65
C ASN A 125 13.88 15.92 -1.98
N SER A 126 13.22 16.52 -0.97
CA SER A 126 12.31 17.67 -1.11
C SER A 126 11.27 17.43 -2.20
N ILE A 127 10.58 16.28 -2.11
CA ILE A 127 9.58 15.83 -3.09
C ILE A 127 8.15 15.79 -2.54
N GLU A 128 7.91 16.39 -1.38
CA GLU A 128 6.63 16.30 -0.68
C GLU A 128 5.42 16.77 -1.51
N ASN A 129 5.64 17.68 -2.45
CA ASN A 129 4.62 18.22 -3.35
C ASN A 129 4.54 17.48 -4.70
N GLN A 130 5.45 16.53 -4.94
CA GLN A 130 5.53 15.74 -6.17
C GLN A 130 5.14 14.27 -5.96
N VAL A 131 4.93 13.85 -4.70
CA VAL A 131 4.42 12.51 -4.38
C VAL A 131 2.98 12.35 -4.86
N VAL A 132 2.76 11.33 -5.70
CA VAL A 132 1.43 10.97 -6.20
C VAL A 132 0.76 9.96 -5.27
N PHE A 133 1.46 8.87 -4.91
CA PHE A 133 0.97 7.87 -3.97
C PHE A 133 2.10 7.03 -3.37
N PHE A 134 1.79 6.36 -2.25
CA PHE A 134 2.62 5.33 -1.64
C PHE A 134 2.02 3.95 -1.88
N ALA A 135 2.86 2.93 -2.09
CA ALA A 135 2.41 1.56 -2.31
C ALA A 135 3.19 0.54 -1.46
N THR A 136 2.89 0.54 -0.14
CA THR A 136 3.56 -0.26 0.91
C THR A 136 4.98 0.21 1.20
N ASP A 137 5.90 -0.02 0.27
CA ASP A 137 7.35 0.20 0.39
C ASP A 137 7.90 0.99 -0.80
N SER A 138 7.03 1.51 -1.68
CA SER A 138 7.42 2.33 -2.82
C SER A 138 6.70 3.68 -2.84
N ILE A 139 7.33 4.63 -3.53
CA ILE A 139 6.87 6.01 -3.71
C ILE A 139 6.72 6.25 -5.20
N CYS A 140 5.56 6.71 -5.63
CA CYS A 140 5.38 7.26 -6.96
C CYS A 140 5.48 8.79 -6.87
N THR A 141 6.31 9.38 -7.73
CA THR A 141 6.56 10.83 -7.79
C THR A 141 6.56 11.29 -9.24
N THR A 142 6.14 12.53 -9.47
CA THR A 142 6.24 13.20 -10.78
C THR A 142 7.64 13.74 -11.05
N LYS A 143 8.48 13.88 -10.02
CA LYS A 143 9.87 14.33 -10.15
C LYS A 143 10.78 13.16 -10.52
N GLN A 144 11.55 13.31 -11.60
CA GLN A 144 12.63 12.37 -11.88
C GLN A 144 13.73 12.51 -10.81
N LEU A 145 14.12 11.37 -10.24
CA LEU A 145 15.21 11.26 -9.27
C LEU A 145 16.32 10.39 -9.87
N ASP A 146 17.57 10.72 -9.58
CA ASP A 146 18.73 9.94 -9.98
C ASP A 146 19.08 8.93 -8.88
N ILE A 147 18.38 7.80 -8.89
CA ILE A 147 18.41 6.80 -7.82
C ILE A 147 18.33 5.40 -8.43
N ASP A 148 19.40 4.63 -8.28
CA ASP A 148 19.43 3.22 -8.71
C ASP A 148 20.39 2.39 -7.85
N SER A 149 19.96 2.03 -6.63
CA SER A 149 20.76 1.21 -5.73
C SER A 149 20.35 -0.26 -5.74
N GLU A 150 21.33 -1.16 -5.74
CA GLU A 150 21.11 -2.60 -5.51
C GLU A 150 21.34 -3.02 -4.04
N LYS A 151 21.62 -2.07 -3.15
CA LYS A 151 21.88 -2.36 -1.74
C LYS A 151 20.58 -2.64 -0.98
N LEU A 152 20.66 -3.57 -0.04
CA LEU A 152 19.53 -3.94 0.80
C LEU A 152 19.03 -2.73 1.61
N GLY A 153 17.74 -2.40 1.45
CA GLY A 153 17.09 -1.31 2.17
C GLY A 153 17.26 0.08 1.55
N GLU A 154 17.96 0.19 0.43
CA GLU A 154 18.02 1.42 -0.36
C GLU A 154 16.93 1.45 -1.44
N PHE A 155 16.63 2.64 -1.96
CA PHE A 155 15.67 2.81 -3.04
C PHE A 155 16.34 2.54 -4.39
N SER A 156 15.61 1.87 -5.27
CA SER A 156 15.96 1.67 -6.67
C SER A 156 14.80 2.16 -7.54
N LEU A 157 15.10 2.65 -8.73
CA LEU A 157 14.07 2.96 -9.71
C LEU A 157 13.42 1.67 -10.24
N GLU A 158 12.12 1.48 -10.00
CA GLU A 158 11.39 0.28 -10.48
C GLU A 158 10.82 0.48 -11.90
N GLU A 159 10.20 1.63 -12.18
CA GLU A 159 9.49 1.88 -13.44
C GLU A 159 9.37 3.39 -13.70
N LYS A 160 9.37 3.76 -14.99
CA LYS A 160 9.03 5.11 -15.48
C LYS A 160 7.85 5.01 -16.45
N ALA A 161 6.96 5.99 -16.43
CA ALA A 161 5.81 6.03 -17.32
C ALA A 161 5.41 7.46 -17.63
N ASP A 162 5.02 7.68 -18.89
CA ASP A 162 4.45 8.94 -19.36
C ASP A 162 2.91 8.91 -19.32
N ASP A 163 2.33 7.72 -19.51
CA ASP A 163 0.90 7.45 -19.35
C ASP A 163 0.61 6.88 -17.96
N VAL A 164 0.15 7.75 -17.05
CA VAL A 164 -0.13 7.39 -15.66
C VAL A 164 -1.54 7.80 -15.25
N PHE A 165 -2.34 6.81 -14.82
CA PHE A 165 -3.60 7.05 -14.11
C PHE A 165 -3.51 6.53 -12.69
N VAL A 166 -3.75 7.37 -11.70
CA VAL A 166 -3.86 6.96 -10.29
C VAL A 166 -5.26 7.32 -9.82
N LEU A 167 -6.14 6.34 -9.86
CA LEU A 167 -7.55 6.57 -9.57
C LEU A 167 -7.85 6.35 -8.09
N GLN A 168 -7.31 5.26 -7.53
CA GLN A 168 -7.47 4.91 -6.11
C GLN A 168 -6.26 4.16 -5.59
N ASN A 169 -6.18 4.03 -4.27
CA ASN A 169 -5.20 3.13 -3.66
C ASN A 169 -5.39 1.71 -4.19
N GLY A 170 -4.36 1.20 -4.86
CA GLY A 170 -4.38 -0.11 -5.49
C GLY A 170 -5.11 -0.17 -6.83
N PHE A 171 -5.53 0.95 -7.41
CA PHE A 171 -6.08 1.00 -8.77
C PHE A 171 -5.43 2.13 -9.58
N TYR A 172 -4.44 1.74 -10.38
CA TYR A 172 -3.61 2.67 -11.16
C TYR A 172 -3.10 2.04 -12.46
N ARG A 173 -2.69 2.83 -13.45
CA ARG A 173 -2.16 2.42 -14.76
C ARG A 173 -0.84 3.10 -15.03
N PHE A 174 0.10 2.35 -15.60
CA PHE A 174 1.41 2.82 -16.07
C PHE A 174 1.63 2.28 -17.49
N ASN A 175 1.89 3.15 -18.46
CA ASN A 175 2.19 2.79 -19.87
C ASN A 175 1.21 1.73 -20.42
N GLY A 176 -0.10 2.01 -20.39
CA GLY A 176 -1.11 1.03 -20.84
C GLY A 176 -1.49 -0.05 -19.83
N LYS A 177 -0.65 -0.35 -18.83
CA LYS A 177 -0.83 -1.51 -17.94
C LYS A 177 -1.51 -1.13 -16.64
N TRP A 178 -2.73 -1.63 -16.45
CA TRP A 178 -3.47 -1.48 -15.19
C TRP A 178 -2.94 -2.41 -14.09
N LYS A 179 -2.62 -1.83 -12.93
CA LYS A 179 -2.26 -2.53 -11.70
C LYS A 179 -3.43 -2.48 -10.72
N GLN A 180 -3.79 -3.66 -10.23
CA GLN A 180 -4.87 -3.87 -9.26
C GLN A 180 -4.30 -4.53 -7.98
N ARG A 181 -4.21 -3.79 -6.87
CA ARG A 181 -3.85 -4.31 -5.53
C ARG A 181 -5.11 -4.38 -4.67
N GLY A 182 -5.30 -5.49 -3.93
CA GLY A 182 -6.48 -5.70 -3.07
C GLY A 182 -7.78 -6.05 -3.82
N MET A 183 -7.89 -5.71 -5.10
CA MET A 183 -8.85 -6.29 -6.02
C MET A 183 -8.22 -7.57 -6.58
N GLY A 184 -8.80 -8.73 -6.27
CA GLY A 184 -8.17 -10.04 -6.49
C GLY A 184 -7.43 -10.14 -7.83
N LYS A 185 -6.12 -10.45 -7.77
CA LYS A 185 -5.29 -10.71 -8.96
C LYS A 185 -6.00 -11.71 -9.86
N LEU A 186 -6.07 -11.41 -11.15
CA LEU A 186 -6.38 -12.42 -12.14
C LEU A 186 -5.52 -12.26 -13.39
N GLY A 187 -4.35 -12.88 -13.32
CA GLY A 187 -3.48 -13.13 -14.47
C GLY A 187 -2.86 -11.90 -15.13
N SER A 188 -2.23 -12.17 -16.26
CA SER A 188 -1.50 -11.26 -17.14
C SER A 188 -2.35 -10.70 -18.30
N LYS A 189 -3.68 -10.73 -18.20
CA LYS A 189 -4.56 -10.39 -19.33
C LYS A 189 -4.87 -8.90 -19.41
N GLU A 190 -4.94 -8.42 -20.65
CA GLU A 190 -5.42 -7.10 -21.03
C GLU A 190 -6.81 -6.84 -20.45
N ILE A 191 -6.96 -5.66 -19.85
CA ILE A 191 -8.27 -5.18 -19.44
C ILE A 191 -8.95 -4.65 -20.69
N GLU A 192 -9.97 -5.37 -21.14
CA GLU A 192 -10.85 -4.87 -22.20
C GLU A 192 -11.64 -3.67 -21.63
N HIS A 193 -11.27 -2.48 -22.10
CA HIS A 193 -11.88 -1.21 -21.76
C HIS A 193 -13.34 -1.22 -22.24
N LEU A 194 -14.30 -1.10 -21.31
CA LEU A 194 -15.69 -0.97 -21.69
C LEU A 194 -16.09 0.51 -21.76
N GLU A 195 -16.13 1.24 -20.64
CA GLU A 195 -16.50 2.68 -20.62
C GLU A 195 -16.39 3.25 -19.20
N THR A 196 -16.18 4.57 -19.07
CA THR A 196 -16.55 5.33 -17.87
C THR A 196 -17.98 5.83 -18.00
N PHE A 197 -18.78 5.72 -16.95
CA PHE A 197 -20.17 6.15 -16.96
C PHE A 197 -20.57 6.77 -15.62
N GLU A 198 -21.54 7.67 -15.66
CA GLU A 198 -22.10 8.26 -14.43
C GLU A 198 -23.31 7.46 -13.94
N LYS A 199 -23.37 7.23 -12.63
CA LYS A 199 -24.50 6.58 -11.95
C LYS A 199 -24.70 7.23 -10.59
N ASN A 200 -25.90 7.74 -10.35
CA ASN A 200 -26.26 8.44 -9.10
C ASN A 200 -25.29 9.59 -8.76
N GLY A 201 -24.91 10.40 -9.76
CA GLY A 201 -23.98 11.54 -9.60
C GLY A 201 -22.53 11.14 -9.28
N LYS A 202 -22.16 9.87 -9.47
CA LYS A 202 -20.80 9.36 -9.25
C LYS A 202 -20.26 8.76 -10.54
N LEU A 203 -18.97 8.99 -10.80
CA LEU A 203 -18.26 8.42 -11.93
C LEU A 203 -17.79 6.99 -11.62
N TYR A 204 -18.15 6.04 -12.47
CA TYR A 204 -17.75 4.64 -12.39
C TYR A 204 -16.90 4.23 -13.58
N TYR A 205 -15.95 3.33 -13.33
CA TYR A 205 -15.17 2.65 -14.34
C TYR A 205 -15.61 1.19 -14.44
N ARG A 206 -16.00 0.76 -15.65
CA ARG A 206 -16.46 -0.59 -15.94
C ARG A 206 -15.39 -1.41 -16.66
N PHE A 207 -15.13 -2.61 -16.17
CA PHE A 207 -14.22 -3.54 -16.84
C PHE A 207 -14.64 -5.00 -16.67
N LYS A 208 -14.26 -5.82 -17.65
CA LYS A 208 -14.44 -7.28 -17.59
C LYS A 208 -13.29 -7.90 -16.81
N VAL A 209 -13.62 -8.80 -15.90
CA VAL A 209 -12.66 -9.69 -15.24
C VAL A 209 -13.08 -11.12 -15.46
N LEU A 210 -12.13 -11.97 -15.86
CA LEU A 210 -12.34 -13.40 -15.72
C LEU A 210 -12.28 -13.73 -14.23
N ARG A 211 -13.15 -14.59 -13.73
CA ARG A 211 -13.07 -15.09 -12.35
C ARG A 211 -13.59 -16.51 -12.29
N SER A 212 -12.97 -17.32 -11.45
CA SER A 212 -13.54 -18.61 -11.06
C SER A 212 -14.52 -18.40 -9.90
N SER A 213 -15.68 -19.03 -9.99
CA SER A 213 -16.69 -19.05 -8.93
C SER A 213 -16.12 -19.77 -7.71
N ARG A 214 -16.02 -19.05 -6.58
CA ARG A 214 -15.57 -19.63 -5.31
C ARG A 214 -16.67 -20.49 -4.72
N LEU A 215 -16.30 -21.64 -4.14
CA LEU A 215 -17.21 -22.58 -3.47
C LEU A 215 -18.28 -21.87 -2.62
N ARG A 216 -17.85 -21.03 -1.67
CA ARG A 216 -18.75 -20.28 -0.78
C ARG A 216 -19.72 -19.37 -1.53
N SER A 217 -19.24 -18.61 -2.51
CA SER A 217 -20.08 -17.69 -3.28
C SER A 217 -21.08 -18.44 -4.14
N SER A 218 -20.67 -19.56 -4.74
CA SER A 218 -21.54 -20.41 -5.53
C SER A 218 -22.64 -21.07 -4.70
N ILE A 219 -22.33 -21.50 -3.47
CA ILE A 219 -23.36 -22.04 -2.56
C ILE A 219 -24.36 -20.95 -2.16
N LEU A 220 -23.90 -19.75 -1.80
CA LEU A 220 -24.78 -18.64 -1.39
C LEU A 220 -25.68 -18.12 -2.53
N GLN A 221 -25.27 -18.33 -3.79
CA GLN A 221 -25.98 -17.89 -4.98
C GLN A 221 -26.71 -19.05 -5.68
N ASP A 222 -26.81 -20.21 -5.03
CA ASP A 222 -27.40 -21.43 -5.59
C ASP A 222 -26.90 -21.79 -7.01
N SER A 223 -25.59 -21.63 -7.20
CA SER A 223 -24.90 -21.79 -8.49
C SER A 223 -23.75 -22.78 -8.38
N ILE A 224 -24.01 -23.91 -7.72
CA ILE A 224 -23.04 -25.00 -7.48
C ILE A 224 -22.45 -25.51 -8.80
N SER A 225 -23.26 -25.63 -9.84
CA SER A 225 -22.84 -26.04 -11.19
C SER A 225 -21.82 -25.10 -11.84
N GLN A 226 -21.57 -23.94 -11.23
CA GLN A 226 -20.63 -22.93 -11.69
C GLN A 226 -19.29 -22.95 -10.96
N ILE A 227 -19.13 -23.77 -9.92
CA ILE A 227 -17.86 -23.89 -9.18
C ILE A 227 -16.74 -24.31 -10.13
N GLY A 228 -15.58 -23.66 -10.01
CA GLY A 228 -14.40 -23.96 -10.84
C GLY A 228 -14.45 -23.39 -12.26
N LYS A 229 -15.63 -23.03 -12.79
CA LYS A 229 -15.76 -22.44 -14.14
C LYS A 229 -15.24 -21.00 -14.16
N ILE A 230 -14.34 -20.70 -15.10
CA ILE A 230 -13.84 -19.33 -15.33
C ILE A 230 -14.86 -18.62 -16.22
N ARG A 231 -15.40 -17.50 -15.74
CA ARG A 231 -16.38 -16.68 -16.48
C ARG A 231 -16.00 -15.21 -16.47
N GLY A 232 -16.43 -14.49 -17.50
CA GLY A 232 -16.35 -13.03 -17.54
C GLY A 232 -17.40 -12.43 -16.61
N HIS A 233 -16.96 -11.60 -15.69
CA HIS A 233 -17.80 -10.77 -14.84
C HIS A 233 -17.51 -9.31 -15.11
N VAL A 234 -18.56 -8.50 -15.20
CA VAL A 234 -18.42 -7.05 -15.25
C VAL A 234 -18.27 -6.52 -13.82
N ARG A 235 -17.23 -5.72 -13.59
CA ARG A 235 -17.03 -4.98 -12.35
C ARG A 235 -17.15 -3.49 -12.60
N GLU A 236 -17.68 -2.80 -11.60
CA GLU A 236 -17.82 -1.35 -11.56
C GLU A 236 -17.02 -0.83 -10.36
N VAL A 237 -16.15 0.15 -10.59
CA VAL A 237 -15.39 0.83 -9.54
C VAL A 237 -15.76 2.29 -9.56
N ASN A 238 -16.34 2.80 -8.48
CA ASN A 238 -16.56 4.23 -8.31
C ASN A 238 -15.19 4.90 -8.19
N LEU A 239 -14.87 5.87 -9.03
CA LEU A 239 -13.55 6.51 -9.07
C LEU A 239 -13.36 7.51 -7.91
N ASN A 240 -14.44 8.11 -7.44
CA ASN A 240 -14.43 9.06 -6.32
C ASN A 240 -14.82 8.37 -5.00
N ALA A 241 -14.34 7.13 -4.77
CA ALA A 241 -14.64 6.33 -3.58
C ALA A 241 -13.58 6.42 -2.47
N ASP A 242 -12.41 7.01 -2.71
CA ASP A 242 -11.41 7.18 -1.65
C ASP A 242 -11.95 8.12 -0.55
N ARG A 243 -11.80 7.70 0.70
CA ARG A 243 -12.24 8.42 1.89
C ARG A 243 -11.11 8.60 2.91
N LYS A 244 -9.86 8.34 2.51
CA LYS A 244 -8.70 8.42 3.42
C LYS A 244 -8.12 9.82 3.49
N ARG A 245 -8.54 10.70 2.58
CA ARG A 245 -8.14 12.10 2.45
C ARG A 245 -9.35 12.95 2.08
N LEU A 246 -9.23 14.26 2.28
CA LEU A 246 -10.17 15.24 1.76
C LEU A 246 -9.71 15.67 0.37
N TRP A 247 -10.47 15.30 -0.66
CA TRP A 247 -10.19 15.65 -2.05
C TRP A 247 -10.83 17.00 -2.39
N LEU A 248 -10.05 17.91 -2.99
CA LEU A 248 -10.45 19.27 -3.36
C LEU A 248 -11.16 19.34 -4.72
N GLY A 249 -11.58 18.19 -5.26
CA GLY A 249 -12.25 18.06 -6.54
C GLY A 249 -12.65 16.62 -6.80
N ASN A 250 -13.52 16.42 -7.78
CA ASN A 250 -13.95 15.10 -8.24
C ASN A 250 -13.36 14.80 -9.62
N ILE A 251 -13.09 13.53 -9.87
CA ILE A 251 -12.80 13.04 -11.21
C ILE A 251 -14.14 12.90 -11.94
N ASN A 252 -14.34 13.74 -12.97
CA ASN A 252 -15.55 13.74 -13.79
C ASN A 252 -15.33 13.04 -15.14
N SER A 253 -14.08 12.94 -15.59
CA SER A 253 -13.68 12.16 -16.76
C SER A 253 -12.23 11.71 -16.63
N ILE A 254 -11.93 10.52 -17.17
CA ILE A 254 -10.55 10.03 -17.31
C ILE A 254 -9.88 10.70 -18.54
N ALA A 255 -10.66 11.15 -19.53
CA ALA A 255 -10.12 11.74 -20.76
C ALA A 255 -9.54 13.14 -20.58
N THR A 256 -9.99 13.88 -19.55
CA THR A 256 -9.56 15.26 -19.29
C THR A 256 -8.14 15.37 -18.74
N LEU A 257 -7.47 14.25 -18.40
CA LEU A 257 -6.09 14.20 -17.89
C LEU A 257 -5.78 15.16 -16.73
N ASN A 258 -6.78 15.46 -15.92
CA ASN A 258 -6.67 16.34 -14.75
C ASN A 258 -6.44 15.53 -13.48
N TYR A 259 -5.85 16.18 -12.46
CA TYR A 259 -5.70 15.61 -11.12
C TYR A 259 -6.47 16.44 -10.09
N ALA A 260 -6.87 15.81 -8.99
CA ALA A 260 -7.48 16.47 -7.84
C ALA A 260 -6.46 16.57 -6.70
N ASN A 261 -6.28 17.78 -6.16
CA ASN A 261 -5.48 17.97 -4.96
C ASN A 261 -6.17 17.36 -3.74
N SER A 262 -5.41 16.97 -2.72
CA SER A 262 -5.98 16.47 -1.47
C SER A 262 -5.20 16.89 -0.24
N VAL A 263 -5.94 17.12 0.85
CA VAL A 263 -5.40 17.42 2.17
C VAL A 263 -5.67 16.27 3.13
N PRO A 264 -4.86 16.08 4.18
CA PRO A 264 -5.20 15.15 5.25
C PRO A 264 -6.54 15.47 5.88
N ILE A 265 -7.20 14.44 6.38
CA ILE A 265 -8.36 14.59 7.26
C ILE A 265 -7.88 15.25 8.55
N SER A 266 -8.52 16.35 8.97
CA SER A 266 -8.27 16.96 10.27
C SER A 266 -9.15 16.33 11.33
N LEU A 267 -8.55 15.81 12.40
CA LEU A 267 -9.27 15.21 13.52
C LEU A 267 -9.70 16.23 14.59
N ASN A 268 -9.30 17.50 14.45
CA ASN A 268 -9.71 18.54 15.39
C ASN A 268 -11.21 18.87 15.31
N HIS A 269 -11.85 18.58 14.18
CA HIS A 269 -13.24 18.96 13.89
C HIS A 269 -14.18 17.76 13.71
N LEU A 270 -13.67 16.53 13.90
CA LEU A 270 -14.49 15.32 13.81
C LEU A 270 -14.74 14.81 15.24
N PRO A 271 -16.00 14.73 15.71
CA PRO A 271 -16.28 14.13 17.00
C PRO A 271 -15.83 12.67 16.97
N ASN A 272 -15.15 12.23 18.04
CA ASN A 272 -14.55 10.89 18.22
C ASN A 272 -15.51 9.70 17.93
N GLN A 273 -16.80 9.94 17.73
CA GLN A 273 -17.82 8.94 17.48
C GLN A 273 -18.21 8.78 15.99
N ASN A 274 -17.68 9.59 15.06
CA ASN A 274 -18.09 9.60 13.65
C ASN A 274 -16.99 9.19 12.65
N ILE A 275 -15.97 8.42 13.07
CA ILE A 275 -14.90 7.93 12.18
C ILE A 275 -14.81 6.41 12.22
#